data_AF-A0A1B9DCF0-F1
#
_entry.id   AF-A0A1B9DCF0-F1
#
_cell.length_a   1.000
_cell.length_b   1.000
_cell.length_c   1.000
_cell.angle_alpha   90.00
_cell.angle_beta   90.00
_cell.angle_gamma   90.00
#
_symmetry.space_group_name_H-M   'P 1'
#
loop_
_entity.id
_entity.type
_entity.pdbx_description
1 polymer ?
#
loop_
_entity_poly.entity_id
_entity_poly.type
_entity_poly.pdbx_seq_one_letter_code
_entity_poly.pdbx_strand_id
1 'polypeptide(L)'
;RVPDVPQAGAPSTWVSGSQVGAVLQAQTAGGGKQFYVLLPDGVQKITSFVADLLRSANSYGSTAPRVVTPDVLVNIPQVNSLAVDYYPRKRLNFIDTAANPTTCVGWEKGSTDPQARIVIYNGRGLPVYSYLDDRIVHLVRDDRDAASVVADQVLVLPGAANFVTSTSGVITSDSRESLFWVSDNGVRFGIAANDDTMRALGLDPASAVQAPWPLLRTFAAGPALSREAALVARDTVPALGKAAVVTTSAKAGG
;
A
#
# COMPACT_ATOMS: atom_id res chain seq x y z
N ARG A 1 14.76 3.39 -13.52
CA ARG A 1 16.10 3.89 -13.96
C ARG A 1 17.05 2.70 -13.99
N VAL A 2 18.21 2.77 -14.63
CA VAL A 2 19.28 1.76 -14.49
C VAL A 2 20.15 2.19 -13.31
N PRO A 3 20.60 1.30 -12.42
CA PRO A 3 21.47 1.70 -11.31
C PRO A 3 22.83 2.16 -11.86
N ASP A 4 23.33 3.29 -11.35
CA ASP A 4 24.60 3.87 -11.79
C ASP A 4 25.76 3.07 -11.18
N VAL A 5 26.52 2.37 -12.03
CA VAL A 5 27.68 1.57 -11.61
C VAL A 5 28.93 2.46 -11.56
N PRO A 6 29.60 2.62 -10.40
CA PRO A 6 30.84 3.38 -10.31
C PRO A 6 31.91 2.81 -11.24
N GLN A 7 32.63 3.67 -11.97
CA GLN A 7 33.70 3.29 -12.89
C GLN A 7 33.28 2.28 -13.98
N ALA A 8 32.00 2.29 -14.37
CA ALA A 8 31.45 1.48 -15.45
C ALA A 8 32.34 1.49 -16.71
N GLY A 9 32.68 0.32 -17.23
CA GLY A 9 33.52 0.13 -18.42
C GLY A 9 35.03 0.10 -18.16
N ALA A 10 35.50 0.48 -16.97
CA ALA A 10 36.90 0.32 -16.61
C ALA A 10 37.30 -1.17 -16.60
N PRO A 11 38.55 -1.52 -16.96
CA PRO A 11 39.04 -2.90 -16.82
C PRO A 11 38.88 -3.41 -15.40
N SER A 12 38.40 -4.64 -15.24
CA SER A 12 38.28 -5.25 -13.92
C SER A 12 39.63 -5.74 -13.40
N THR A 13 39.88 -5.51 -12.11
CA THR A 13 41.00 -6.09 -11.36
C THR A 13 40.68 -7.50 -10.85
N TRP A 14 39.40 -7.88 -10.78
CA TRP A 14 38.92 -9.13 -10.19
C TRP A 14 38.73 -10.25 -11.22
N VAL A 15 38.29 -9.91 -12.43
CA VAL A 15 38.04 -10.89 -13.50
C VAL A 15 38.75 -10.44 -14.77
N SER A 16 39.85 -11.12 -15.13
CA SER A 16 40.67 -10.80 -16.29
C SER A 16 39.87 -10.77 -17.59
N GLY A 17 40.08 -9.74 -18.41
CA GLY A 17 39.33 -9.52 -19.66
C GLY A 17 37.85 -9.16 -19.45
N SER A 18 37.45 -8.80 -18.23
CA SER A 18 36.13 -8.25 -17.91
C SER A 18 36.24 -6.76 -17.61
N GLN A 19 35.10 -6.10 -17.48
CA GLN A 19 34.98 -4.68 -17.15
C GLN A 19 34.06 -4.49 -15.95
N VAL A 20 34.28 -3.42 -15.19
CA VAL A 20 33.35 -2.98 -14.16
C VAL A 20 31.98 -2.68 -14.78
N GLY A 21 30.91 -3.17 -14.17
CA GLY A 21 29.56 -3.17 -14.70
C GLY A 21 29.18 -4.42 -15.49
N ALA A 22 30.14 -5.27 -15.87
CA ALA A 22 29.82 -6.53 -16.55
C ALA A 22 29.03 -7.48 -15.65
N VAL A 23 28.06 -8.18 -16.25
CA VAL A 23 27.26 -9.19 -15.55
C VAL A 23 27.90 -10.56 -15.69
N LEU A 24 28.15 -11.19 -14.54
CA LEU A 24 28.66 -12.55 -14.40
C LEU A 24 27.51 -13.52 -14.09
N GLN A 25 27.66 -14.77 -14.51
CA GLN A 25 26.73 -15.86 -14.22
C GLN A 25 27.48 -17.06 -13.66
N ALA A 26 27.03 -17.58 -12.54
CA ALA A 26 27.50 -18.85 -11.98
C ALA A 26 26.34 -19.86 -11.90
N GLN A 27 26.67 -21.14 -12.02
CA GLN A 27 25.71 -22.22 -11.79
C GLN A 27 25.62 -22.52 -10.29
N THR A 28 24.41 -22.75 -9.78
CA THR A 28 24.18 -23.17 -8.40
C THR A 28 24.19 -24.69 -8.29
N ALA A 29 24.48 -25.22 -7.10
CA ALA A 29 24.47 -26.65 -6.83
C ALA A 29 23.13 -27.34 -7.18
N GLY A 30 22.01 -26.60 -7.10
CA GLY A 30 20.67 -27.07 -7.48
C GLY A 30 20.36 -26.98 -8.98
N GLY A 31 21.35 -26.69 -9.85
CA GLY A 31 21.16 -26.58 -11.30
C GLY A 31 20.55 -25.25 -11.78
N GLY A 32 20.44 -24.25 -10.89
CA GLY A 32 19.94 -22.92 -11.21
C GLY A 32 21.07 -21.95 -11.62
N LYS A 33 20.69 -20.76 -12.07
CA LYS A 33 21.63 -19.67 -12.39
C LYS A 33 21.63 -18.62 -11.27
N GLN A 34 22.82 -18.15 -10.93
CA GLN A 34 23.04 -16.98 -10.08
C GLN A 34 23.73 -15.88 -10.88
N PHE A 35 23.31 -14.63 -10.70
CA PHE A 35 23.88 -13.49 -11.39
C PHE A 35 24.61 -12.57 -10.41
N TYR A 36 25.70 -11.98 -10.90
CA TYR A 36 26.48 -10.99 -10.17
C TYR A 36 26.79 -9.81 -11.09
N VAL A 37 26.87 -8.61 -10.55
CA VAL A 37 27.50 -7.46 -11.21
C VAL A 37 28.92 -7.31 -10.68
N LEU A 38 29.86 -7.07 -11.58
CA LEU A 38 31.25 -6.80 -11.26
C LEU A 38 31.42 -5.32 -10.91
N LEU A 39 31.96 -5.03 -9.73
CA LEU A 39 32.15 -3.69 -9.19
C LEU A 39 33.65 -3.42 -8.96
N PRO A 40 34.07 -2.16 -8.75
CA PRO A 40 35.47 -1.85 -8.48
C PRO A 40 36.03 -2.57 -7.24
N ASP A 41 35.19 -2.73 -6.23
CA ASP A 41 35.50 -3.26 -4.89
C ASP A 41 35.16 -4.75 -4.73
N GLY A 42 34.54 -5.37 -5.73
CA GLY A 42 34.23 -6.81 -5.69
C GLY A 42 33.10 -7.23 -6.62
N VAL A 43 32.26 -8.14 -6.17
CA VAL A 43 31.04 -8.56 -6.86
C VAL A 43 29.82 -8.38 -5.98
N GLN A 44 28.69 -8.01 -6.59
CA GLN A 44 27.41 -7.98 -5.89
C GLN A 44 26.43 -8.94 -6.54
N LYS A 45 25.78 -9.75 -5.72
CA LYS A 45 24.72 -10.67 -6.17
C LYS A 45 23.49 -9.86 -6.61
N ILE A 46 22.93 -10.20 -7.78
CA ILE A 46 21.80 -9.47 -8.37
C ILE A 46 20.70 -10.41 -8.84
N THR A 47 19.51 -9.86 -9.03
CA THR A 47 18.37 -10.61 -9.60
C THR A 47 18.53 -10.76 -11.11
N SER A 48 17.82 -11.73 -11.71
CA SER A 48 17.77 -11.88 -13.17
C SER A 48 17.26 -10.60 -13.88
N PHE A 49 16.34 -9.87 -13.24
CA PHE A 49 15.83 -8.61 -13.76
C PHE A 49 16.93 -7.53 -13.80
N VAL A 50 17.69 -7.38 -12.71
CA VAL A 50 18.78 -6.41 -12.64
C VAL A 50 19.90 -6.77 -13.63
N ALA A 51 20.18 -8.06 -13.81
CA ALA A 51 21.10 -8.54 -14.82
C ALA A 51 20.67 -8.14 -16.25
N ASP A 52 19.40 -8.38 -16.61
CA ASP A 52 18.84 -7.95 -17.90
C ASP A 52 18.87 -6.42 -18.04
N LEU A 53 18.53 -5.68 -16.98
CA LEU A 53 18.51 -4.23 -16.96
C LEU A 53 19.89 -3.62 -17.22
N LEU A 54 20.92 -4.08 -16.50
CA LEU A 54 22.31 -3.63 -16.67
C LEU A 54 22.83 -3.94 -18.08
N ARG A 55 22.57 -5.15 -18.58
CA ARG A 55 23.01 -5.57 -19.93
C ARG A 55 22.31 -4.82 -21.05
N SER A 56 21.04 -4.46 -20.84
CA SER A 56 20.29 -3.64 -21.80
C SER A 56 20.81 -2.20 -21.85
N ALA A 57 21.34 -1.70 -20.73
CA ALA A 57 21.97 -0.38 -20.67
C ALA A 57 23.35 -0.39 -21.34
N ASN A 58 24.18 -1.38 -21.03
CA ASN A 58 25.46 -1.59 -21.70
C ASN A 58 25.90 -3.06 -21.57
N SER A 59 26.08 -3.73 -22.70
CA SER A 59 26.51 -5.14 -22.73
C SER A 59 28.02 -5.31 -22.70
N TYR A 60 28.78 -4.22 -22.87
CA TYR A 60 30.23 -4.22 -23.03
C TYR A 60 30.72 -5.15 -24.15
N GLY A 61 29.93 -5.25 -25.22
CA GLY A 61 30.21 -6.11 -26.38
C GLY A 61 29.87 -7.59 -26.18
N SER A 62 29.33 -8.00 -25.01
CA SER A 62 29.02 -9.40 -24.73
C SER A 62 27.55 -9.76 -24.99
N THR A 63 27.31 -10.80 -25.79
CA THR A 63 25.97 -11.30 -26.15
C THR A 63 25.27 -12.07 -25.02
N ALA A 64 26.02 -12.61 -24.06
CA ALA A 64 25.49 -13.32 -22.88
C ALA A 64 26.21 -12.93 -21.59
N PRO A 65 25.61 -13.13 -20.39
CA PRO A 65 26.32 -12.99 -19.13
C PRO A 65 27.60 -13.83 -19.14
N ARG A 66 28.70 -13.29 -18.63
CA ARG A 66 29.98 -14.02 -18.62
C ARG A 66 29.87 -15.17 -17.62
N VAL A 67 29.95 -16.40 -18.10
CA VAL A 67 29.92 -17.57 -17.24
C VAL A 67 31.25 -17.66 -16.47
N VAL A 68 31.16 -17.80 -15.16
CA VAL A 68 32.30 -17.96 -14.25
C VAL A 68 32.09 -19.18 -13.35
N THR A 69 33.18 -19.82 -12.97
CA THR A 69 33.14 -20.91 -11.99
C THR A 69 33.04 -20.36 -10.56
N PRO A 70 32.55 -21.15 -9.60
CA PRO A 70 32.55 -20.75 -8.19
C PRO A 70 33.95 -20.36 -7.66
N ASP A 71 35.01 -21.02 -8.16
CA ASP A 71 36.39 -20.75 -7.76
C ASP A 71 36.89 -19.35 -8.17
N VAL A 72 36.32 -18.77 -9.23
CA VAL A 72 36.61 -17.37 -9.59
C VAL A 72 35.97 -16.43 -8.58
N LEU A 73 34.76 -16.75 -8.12
CA LEU A 73 34.01 -15.89 -7.19
C LEU A 73 34.53 -15.97 -5.75
N VAL A 74 35.10 -17.10 -5.33
CA VAL A 74 35.52 -17.32 -3.93
C VAL A 74 36.59 -16.34 -3.46
N ASN A 75 37.41 -15.84 -4.37
CA ASN A 75 38.50 -14.91 -4.08
C ASN A 75 38.13 -13.43 -4.29
N ILE A 76 36.88 -13.14 -4.65
CA ILE A 76 36.40 -11.78 -4.90
C ILE A 76 35.49 -11.36 -3.74
N PRO A 77 35.74 -10.22 -3.07
CA PRO A 77 34.87 -9.72 -2.04
C PRO A 77 33.42 -9.60 -2.52
N GLN A 78 32.47 -10.08 -1.72
CA GLN A 78 31.05 -9.84 -1.99
C GLN A 78 30.61 -8.54 -1.32
N VAL A 79 30.16 -7.58 -2.11
CA VAL A 79 29.76 -6.25 -1.66
C VAL A 79 28.27 -6.00 -1.96
N ASN A 80 27.71 -4.98 -1.30
CA ASN A 80 26.31 -4.52 -1.50
C ASN A 80 26.26 -3.00 -1.75
N SER A 81 27.25 -2.45 -2.45
CA SER A 81 27.39 -1.00 -2.68
C SER A 81 26.43 -0.45 -3.74
N LEU A 82 25.92 -1.29 -4.65
CA LEU A 82 24.93 -0.91 -5.65
C LEU A 82 23.52 -1.06 -5.07
N ALA A 83 22.77 0.04 -4.98
CA ALA A 83 21.37 -0.01 -4.54
C ALA A 83 20.50 -0.69 -5.61
N VAL A 84 20.16 -1.96 -5.40
CA VAL A 84 19.36 -2.77 -6.34
C VAL A 84 18.17 -3.49 -5.71
N ASP A 85 18.02 -3.40 -4.38
CA ASP A 85 16.99 -4.14 -3.64
C ASP A 85 15.56 -3.68 -3.94
N TYR A 86 15.40 -2.47 -4.49
CA TYR A 86 14.11 -1.93 -4.92
C TYR A 86 13.66 -2.49 -6.28
N TYR A 87 14.52 -3.16 -7.04
CA TYR A 87 14.12 -3.78 -8.29
C TYR A 87 13.39 -5.10 -8.06
N PRO A 88 12.41 -5.43 -8.92
CA PRO A 88 11.71 -6.70 -8.82
C PRO A 88 12.66 -7.88 -9.04
N ARG A 89 12.36 -9.01 -8.41
CA ARG A 89 13.16 -10.24 -8.53
C ARG A 89 12.99 -10.94 -9.87
N LYS A 90 11.85 -10.71 -10.54
CA LYS A 90 11.45 -11.31 -11.82
C LYS A 90 10.88 -10.22 -12.73
N ARG A 91 10.69 -10.55 -14.01
CA ARG A 91 10.00 -9.67 -14.95
C ARG A 91 8.60 -9.34 -14.43
N LEU A 92 8.21 -8.08 -14.63
CA LEU A 92 6.87 -7.61 -14.28
C LEU A 92 5.88 -8.13 -15.32
N ASN A 93 4.74 -8.62 -14.83
CA ASN A 93 3.58 -8.87 -15.65
C ASN A 93 2.72 -7.61 -15.57
N PHE A 94 2.59 -6.90 -16.68
CA PHE A 94 1.72 -5.73 -16.74
C PHE A 94 0.26 -6.17 -16.75
N ILE A 95 -0.56 -5.48 -15.96
CA ILE A 95 -2.00 -5.71 -15.94
C ILE A 95 -2.61 -4.97 -17.13
N ASP A 96 -3.45 -5.67 -17.90
CA ASP A 96 -4.32 -5.03 -18.88
C ASP A 96 -5.43 -4.27 -18.13
N THR A 97 -5.30 -2.94 -18.10
CA THR A 97 -6.23 -2.05 -17.41
C THR A 97 -7.56 -1.88 -18.15
N ALA A 98 -7.62 -2.20 -19.45
CA ALA A 98 -8.88 -2.23 -20.18
C ALA A 98 -9.71 -3.46 -19.75
N ALA A 99 -9.05 -4.61 -19.55
CA ALA A 99 -9.70 -5.83 -19.05
C ALA A 99 -9.93 -5.83 -17.52
N ASN A 100 -9.09 -5.14 -16.75
CA ASN A 100 -9.14 -5.07 -15.29
C ASN A 100 -9.04 -3.60 -14.82
N PRO A 101 -10.13 -2.82 -14.94
CA PRO A 101 -10.12 -1.40 -14.64
C PRO A 101 -10.05 -1.08 -13.13
N THR A 102 -10.24 -2.06 -12.26
CA THR A 102 -10.30 -1.84 -10.82
C THR A 102 -9.02 -2.31 -10.13
N THR A 103 -8.36 -1.41 -9.42
CA THR A 103 -7.26 -1.70 -8.48
C THR A 103 -7.70 -1.34 -7.07
N CYS A 104 -7.63 -2.28 -6.14
CA CYS A 104 -7.99 -2.05 -4.74
C CYS A 104 -6.80 -2.33 -3.82
N VAL A 105 -6.67 -1.52 -2.77
CA VAL A 105 -5.82 -1.86 -1.62
C VAL A 105 -6.70 -2.43 -0.52
N GLY A 106 -6.36 -3.63 -0.04
CA GLY A 106 -6.96 -4.25 1.13
C GLY A 106 -6.01 -4.16 2.30
N TRP A 107 -6.56 -3.86 3.47
CA TRP A 107 -5.85 -3.88 4.75
C TRP A 107 -6.68 -4.67 5.75
N GLU A 108 -6.02 -5.50 6.54
CA GLU A 108 -6.66 -6.32 7.58
C GLU A 108 -5.68 -6.52 8.73
N LYS A 109 -6.15 -6.41 9.98
CA LYS A 109 -5.40 -6.80 11.18
C LYS A 109 -6.38 -7.46 12.14
N GLY A 110 -6.15 -8.74 12.45
CA GLY A 110 -6.91 -9.42 13.48
C GLY A 110 -6.64 -8.84 14.87
N SER A 111 -7.54 -9.05 15.82
CA SER A 111 -7.44 -8.51 17.18
C SER A 111 -6.19 -8.95 17.94
N THR A 112 -5.64 -10.11 17.60
CA THR A 112 -4.43 -10.69 18.20
C THR A 112 -3.21 -10.63 17.27
N ASP A 113 -3.38 -10.10 16.05
CA ASP A 113 -2.31 -10.12 15.06
C ASP A 113 -1.28 -9.01 15.37
N PRO A 114 0.02 -9.33 15.41
CA PRO A 114 1.06 -8.34 15.67
C PRO A 114 1.29 -7.40 14.49
N GLN A 115 0.86 -7.78 13.28
CA GLN A 115 1.08 -7.01 12.05
C GLN A 115 -0.16 -7.06 11.17
N ALA A 116 -0.41 -5.95 10.48
CA ALA A 116 -1.46 -5.91 9.47
C ALA A 116 -1.03 -6.61 8.17
N ARG A 117 -1.99 -7.20 7.47
CA ARG A 117 -1.84 -7.71 6.11
C ARG A 117 -2.31 -6.66 5.11
N ILE A 118 -1.41 -6.26 4.22
CA ILE A 118 -1.73 -5.37 3.09
C ILE A 118 -1.70 -6.17 1.80
N VAL A 119 -2.72 -6.02 0.98
CA VAL A 119 -2.85 -6.69 -0.32
C VAL A 119 -3.32 -5.73 -1.39
N ILE A 120 -2.92 -5.99 -2.63
CA ILE A 120 -3.36 -5.25 -3.80
C ILE A 120 -4.14 -6.23 -4.67
N TYR A 121 -5.40 -5.88 -4.96
CA TYR A 121 -6.26 -6.63 -5.87
C TYR A 121 -6.37 -5.86 -7.19
N ASN A 122 -6.39 -6.60 -8.30
CA ASN A 122 -6.70 -6.06 -9.61
C ASN A 122 -7.78 -6.94 -10.25
N GLY A 123 -8.80 -6.33 -10.83
CA GLY A 123 -9.92 -7.08 -11.39
C GLY A 123 -10.90 -6.22 -12.18
N ARG A 124 -12.03 -6.84 -12.52
CA ARG A 124 -13.10 -6.24 -13.34
C ARG A 124 -14.02 -5.28 -12.58
N GLY A 125 -14.02 -5.36 -11.26
CA GLY A 125 -14.91 -4.59 -10.39
C GLY A 125 -14.43 -4.66 -8.94
N LEU A 126 -15.24 -4.11 -8.03
CA LEU A 126 -14.95 -4.13 -6.60
C LEU A 126 -14.87 -5.58 -6.06
N PRO A 127 -13.97 -5.87 -5.10
CA PRO A 127 -13.82 -7.20 -4.51
C PRO A 127 -14.92 -7.48 -3.46
N VAL A 128 -16.18 -7.24 -3.82
CA VAL A 128 -17.37 -7.49 -3.00
C VAL A 128 -18.43 -8.21 -3.83
N TYR A 129 -19.43 -8.78 -3.17
CA TYR A 129 -20.54 -9.40 -3.88
C TYR A 129 -21.43 -8.33 -4.55
N SER A 130 -21.80 -8.56 -5.80
CA SER A 130 -22.61 -7.60 -6.60
C SER A 130 -23.99 -7.30 -6.03
N TYR A 131 -24.57 -8.18 -5.19
CA TYR A 131 -25.84 -7.89 -4.53
C TYR A 131 -25.75 -6.78 -3.48
N LEU A 132 -24.54 -6.31 -3.16
CA LEU A 132 -24.30 -5.20 -2.24
C LEU A 132 -24.23 -3.84 -2.93
N ASP A 133 -24.30 -3.79 -4.26
CA ASP A 133 -24.16 -2.56 -5.04
C ASP A 133 -25.24 -1.52 -4.65
N ASP A 134 -26.46 -1.96 -4.33
CA ASP A 134 -27.56 -1.10 -3.88
C ASP A 134 -27.31 -0.46 -2.50
N ARG A 135 -26.29 -0.90 -1.75
CA ARG A 135 -25.88 -0.30 -0.47
C ARG A 135 -24.71 0.69 -0.62
N ILE A 136 -24.21 0.90 -1.84
CA ILE A 136 -23.16 1.87 -2.08
C ILE A 136 -23.73 3.27 -1.88
N VAL A 137 -23.13 4.02 -0.96
CA VAL A 137 -23.49 5.39 -0.66
C VAL A 137 -22.56 6.33 -1.40
N HIS A 138 -23.12 7.25 -2.17
CA HIS A 138 -22.37 8.36 -2.75
C HIS A 138 -22.12 9.41 -1.68
N LEU A 139 -20.84 9.64 -1.36
CA LEU A 139 -20.47 10.66 -0.40
C LEU A 139 -20.61 12.05 -1.02
N VAL A 140 -21.24 12.94 -0.27
CA VAL A 140 -21.21 14.36 -0.57
C VAL A 140 -19.84 14.87 -0.19
N ARG A 141 -19.02 15.22 -1.18
CA ARG A 141 -17.74 15.89 -0.94
C ARG A 141 -17.99 17.36 -0.60
N ASP A 142 -17.55 17.77 0.58
CA ASP A 142 -17.53 19.17 1.00
C ASP A 142 -16.52 19.99 0.18
N ASP A 143 -15.44 19.36 -0.26
CA ASP A 143 -14.40 19.95 -1.11
C ASP A 143 -14.39 19.34 -2.52
N ARG A 144 -14.27 20.21 -3.53
CA ARG A 144 -13.89 19.80 -4.91
C ARG A 144 -12.39 19.92 -5.13
N ASP A 145 -11.62 19.98 -4.04
CA ASP A 145 -10.17 19.96 -4.14
C ASP A 145 -9.76 18.65 -4.81
N ALA A 146 -9.00 18.75 -5.90
CA ALA A 146 -8.45 17.58 -6.56
C ALA A 146 -7.50 16.79 -5.63
N ALA A 147 -7.01 17.41 -4.56
CA ALA A 147 -6.24 16.78 -3.50
C ALA A 147 -7.09 16.21 -2.35
N SER A 148 -8.42 16.31 -2.42
CA SER A 148 -9.31 15.69 -1.43
C SER A 148 -9.07 14.19 -1.38
N VAL A 149 -9.01 13.68 -0.16
CA VAL A 149 -8.79 12.25 0.10
C VAL A 149 -10.09 11.51 0.39
N VAL A 150 -11.22 12.22 0.44
CA VAL A 150 -12.54 11.65 0.71
C VAL A 150 -12.98 10.82 -0.49
N ALA A 151 -13.44 9.60 -0.25
CA ALA A 151 -13.93 8.70 -1.28
C ALA A 151 -15.15 9.28 -2.00
N ASP A 152 -15.35 8.92 -3.27
CA ASP A 152 -16.57 9.26 -4.02
C ASP A 152 -17.77 8.43 -3.52
N GLN A 153 -17.50 7.18 -3.16
CA GLN A 153 -18.48 6.17 -2.79
C GLN A 153 -17.95 5.36 -1.62
N VAL A 154 -18.84 4.95 -0.73
CA VAL A 154 -18.53 4.07 0.41
C VAL A 154 -19.53 2.92 0.45
N LEU A 155 -19.03 1.74 0.77
CA LEU A 155 -19.82 0.58 1.13
C LEU A 155 -19.37 0.11 2.52
N VAL A 156 -20.25 0.24 3.51
CA VAL A 156 -20.06 -0.38 4.83
C VAL A 156 -20.85 -1.68 4.86
N LEU A 157 -20.18 -2.80 5.10
CA LEU A 157 -20.83 -4.10 5.14
C LEU A 157 -21.74 -4.24 6.37
N PRO A 158 -22.88 -4.94 6.26
CA PRO A 158 -23.68 -5.28 7.42
C PRO A 158 -22.86 -6.04 8.46
N GLY A 159 -22.90 -5.60 9.71
CA GLY A 159 -22.12 -6.18 10.81
C GLY A 159 -20.64 -5.78 10.84
N ALA A 160 -20.20 -4.87 9.97
CA ALA A 160 -18.86 -4.28 10.07
C ALA A 160 -18.69 -3.54 11.39
N ALA A 161 -17.50 -3.62 11.97
CA ALA A 161 -17.15 -2.85 13.15
C ALA A 161 -17.15 -1.35 12.82
N ASN A 162 -17.83 -0.58 13.65
CA ASN A 162 -18.04 0.87 13.51
C ASN A 162 -17.26 1.67 14.56
N PHE A 163 -16.87 1.06 15.69
CA PHE A 163 -16.02 1.69 16.68
C PHE A 163 -14.55 1.35 16.42
N VAL A 164 -13.79 2.35 15.98
CA VAL A 164 -12.42 2.17 15.46
C VAL A 164 -11.43 3.05 16.20
N THR A 165 -10.18 2.59 16.27
CA THR A 165 -9.04 3.39 16.68
C THR A 165 -8.06 3.51 15.54
N SER A 166 -7.58 4.74 15.27
CA SER A 166 -6.61 4.98 14.22
C SER A 166 -5.23 4.51 14.63
N THR A 167 -4.61 3.75 13.74
CA THR A 167 -3.17 3.47 13.77
C THR A 167 -2.47 4.31 12.70
N SER A 168 -1.15 4.43 12.79
CA SER A 168 -0.37 4.95 11.67
C SER A 168 -0.49 4.00 10.46
N GLY A 169 -0.12 4.48 9.27
CA GLY A 169 -0.14 3.68 8.04
C GLY A 169 0.94 2.58 7.96
N VAL A 170 1.78 2.45 8.99
CA VAL A 170 2.88 1.48 9.03
C VAL A 170 2.38 0.11 9.50
N ILE A 171 2.86 -0.96 8.87
CA ILE A 171 2.42 -2.35 9.11
C ILE A 171 2.62 -2.80 10.57
N THR A 172 3.65 -2.27 11.24
CA THR A 172 4.02 -2.55 12.64
C THR A 172 3.43 -1.54 13.64
N SER A 173 2.46 -0.72 13.24
CA SER A 173 1.90 0.26 14.15
C SER A 173 1.02 -0.40 15.21
N ASP A 174 1.37 -0.14 16.47
CA ASP A 174 0.56 -0.45 17.65
C ASP A 174 0.01 0.82 18.32
N SER A 175 0.30 2.01 17.76
CA SER A 175 -0.20 3.28 18.28
C SER A 175 -1.72 3.36 18.13
N ARG A 176 -2.41 3.66 19.24
CA ARG A 176 -3.82 4.05 19.26
C ARG A 176 -3.87 5.55 19.41
N GLU A 177 -4.07 6.26 18.32
CA GLU A 177 -3.92 7.73 18.30
C GLU A 177 -5.23 8.46 18.54
N SER A 178 -6.32 8.01 17.94
CA SER A 178 -7.63 8.65 18.03
C SER A 178 -8.74 7.62 17.89
N LEU A 179 -9.88 7.90 18.51
CA LEU A 179 -11.08 7.06 18.46
C LEU A 179 -12.09 7.66 17.49
N PHE A 180 -12.75 6.81 16.72
CA PHE A 180 -13.80 7.21 15.79
C PHE A 180 -14.99 6.26 15.85
N TRP A 181 -16.18 6.81 15.59
CA TRP A 181 -17.33 6.05 15.16
C TRP A 181 -17.49 6.21 13.64
N VAL A 182 -17.67 5.11 12.91
CA VAL A 182 -17.92 5.11 11.46
C VAL A 182 -19.35 4.64 11.22
N SER A 183 -20.19 5.52 10.67
CA SER A 183 -21.56 5.17 10.33
C SER A 183 -21.65 4.35 9.05
N ASP A 184 -22.79 3.69 8.87
CA ASP A 184 -23.14 2.91 7.68
C ASP A 184 -23.18 3.74 6.38
N ASN A 185 -23.49 5.03 6.49
CA ASN A 185 -23.47 5.99 5.38
C ASN A 185 -22.08 6.57 5.08
N GLY A 186 -21.01 6.07 5.72
CA GLY A 186 -19.64 6.43 5.38
C GLY A 186 -19.14 7.75 5.99
N VAL A 187 -19.69 8.15 7.13
CA VAL A 187 -19.23 9.32 7.91
C VAL A 187 -18.45 8.85 9.14
N ARG A 188 -17.26 9.43 9.35
CA ARG A 188 -16.45 9.22 10.55
C ARG A 188 -16.66 10.37 11.55
N PHE A 189 -16.90 10.04 12.80
CA PHE A 189 -17.07 11.00 13.89
C PHE A 189 -15.95 10.77 14.90
N GLY A 190 -15.09 11.77 15.10
CA GLY A 190 -14.04 11.68 16.11
C GLY A 190 -14.64 11.67 17.52
N ILE A 191 -14.13 10.83 18.41
CA ILE A 191 -14.66 10.69 19.77
C ILE A 191 -13.65 11.25 20.76
N ALA A 192 -14.10 12.11 21.68
CA ALA A 192 -13.25 12.58 22.75
C ALA A 192 -12.84 11.42 23.66
N ALA A 193 -11.53 11.18 23.80
CA ALA A 193 -10.97 10.08 24.58
C ALA A 193 -10.94 10.40 26.09
N ASN A 194 -12.09 10.72 26.67
CA ASN A 194 -12.26 10.91 28.11
C ASN A 194 -13.35 9.96 28.65
N ASP A 195 -13.22 9.60 29.92
CA ASP A 195 -14.09 8.60 30.56
C ASP A 195 -15.56 8.98 30.55
N ASP A 196 -15.88 10.27 30.69
CA ASP A 196 -17.26 10.75 30.69
C ASP A 196 -17.93 10.53 29.33
N THR A 197 -17.23 10.82 28.24
CA THR A 197 -17.73 10.59 26.87
C THR A 197 -17.86 9.10 26.59
N MET A 198 -16.88 8.28 26.98
CA MET A 198 -16.93 6.83 26.80
C MET A 198 -18.10 6.19 27.57
N ARG A 199 -18.27 6.55 28.84
CA ARG A 199 -19.39 6.09 29.67
C ARG A 199 -20.74 6.53 29.09
N ALA A 200 -20.86 7.78 28.66
CA ALA A 200 -22.09 8.30 28.09
C ALA A 200 -22.47 7.60 26.76
N LEU A 201 -21.48 7.23 25.95
CA LEU A 201 -21.69 6.50 24.70
C LEU A 201 -21.78 4.97 24.90
N GLY A 202 -21.50 4.46 26.10
CA GLY A 202 -21.45 3.02 26.37
C GLY A 202 -20.32 2.29 25.64
N LEU A 203 -19.21 2.98 25.39
CA LEU A 203 -18.06 2.45 24.65
C LEU A 203 -16.91 2.10 25.59
N ASP A 204 -16.24 1.00 25.31
CA ASP A 204 -14.98 0.62 25.96
C ASP A 204 -13.83 0.80 24.97
N PRO A 205 -12.89 1.75 25.17
CA PRO A 205 -11.74 1.94 24.30
C PRO A 205 -10.92 0.69 24.00
N ALA A 206 -10.92 -0.32 24.89
CA ALA A 206 -10.23 -1.58 24.66
C ALA A 206 -10.84 -2.37 23.48
N SER A 207 -12.15 -2.23 23.25
CA SER A 207 -12.93 -2.90 22.20
C SER A 207 -12.81 -2.27 20.81
N ALA A 208 -12.22 -1.07 20.70
CA ALA A 208 -12.06 -0.39 19.42
C ALA A 208 -11.19 -1.21 18.47
N VAL A 209 -11.72 -1.52 17.28
CA VAL A 209 -10.93 -2.22 16.26
C VAL A 209 -9.92 -1.29 15.62
N GLN A 210 -8.75 -1.81 15.26
CA GLN A 210 -7.71 -1.00 14.63
C GLN A 210 -8.00 -0.77 13.15
N ALA A 211 -7.77 0.45 12.67
CA ALA A 211 -7.80 0.76 11.25
C ALA A 211 -6.74 1.82 10.90
N PRO A 212 -6.10 1.73 9.73
CA PRO A 212 -5.00 2.62 9.37
C PRO A 212 -5.55 3.99 8.97
N TRP A 213 -4.93 5.06 9.48
CA TRP A 213 -5.35 6.44 9.18
C TRP A 213 -5.52 6.75 7.68
N PRO A 214 -4.64 6.27 6.76
CA PRO A 214 -4.83 6.46 5.33
C PRO A 214 -6.15 5.94 4.76
N LEU A 215 -6.76 4.91 5.36
CA LEU A 215 -8.09 4.42 4.96
C LEU A 215 -9.21 5.12 5.73
N LEU A 216 -9.03 5.39 7.03
CA LEU A 216 -10.05 6.10 7.81
C LEU A 216 -10.32 7.50 7.26
N ARG A 217 -9.29 8.22 6.83
CA ARG A 217 -9.44 9.60 6.33
C ARG A 217 -10.22 9.71 5.01
N THR A 218 -10.49 8.60 4.32
CA THR A 218 -11.31 8.60 3.10
C THR A 218 -12.81 8.64 3.38
N PHE A 219 -13.22 8.34 4.62
CA PHE A 219 -14.61 8.56 5.07
C PHE A 219 -14.88 10.06 5.26
N ALA A 220 -16.11 10.48 4.98
CA ALA A 220 -16.55 11.86 5.16
C ALA A 220 -16.43 12.26 6.64
N ALA A 221 -15.96 13.47 6.93
CA ALA A 221 -15.77 13.93 8.30
C ALA A 221 -17.10 14.45 8.89
N GLY A 222 -17.54 13.84 9.98
CA GLY A 222 -18.65 14.34 10.80
C GLY A 222 -18.17 15.18 11.99
N PRO A 223 -19.11 15.82 12.73
CA PRO A 223 -18.81 16.49 13.99
C PRO A 223 -18.19 15.54 15.02
N ALA A 224 -17.42 16.10 15.96
CA ALA A 224 -16.89 15.32 17.07
C ALA A 224 -18.02 14.87 18.01
N LEU A 225 -17.92 13.65 18.54
CA LEU A 225 -18.75 13.15 19.63
C LEU A 225 -18.09 13.55 20.95
N SER A 226 -18.52 14.69 21.48
CA SER A 226 -18.10 15.19 22.79
C SER A 226 -19.22 16.02 23.44
N ARG A 227 -19.11 16.25 24.74
CA ARG A 227 -20.07 17.09 25.49
C ARG A 227 -20.07 18.52 24.98
N GLU A 228 -18.89 19.07 24.68
CA GLU A 228 -18.71 20.45 24.21
C GLU A 228 -19.37 20.64 22.84
N ALA A 229 -19.21 19.68 21.93
CA ALA A 229 -19.85 19.69 20.62
C ALA A 229 -21.38 19.57 20.73
N ALA A 230 -21.88 18.86 21.75
CA ALA A 230 -23.32 18.70 22.00
C ALA A 230 -23.96 19.95 22.65
N LEU A 231 -23.20 20.77 23.37
CA LEU A 231 -23.69 21.99 24.03
C LEU A 231 -23.78 23.22 23.10
N VAL A 232 -23.90 22.99 21.79
CA VAL A 232 -23.97 24.05 20.78
C VAL A 232 -25.43 24.27 20.35
N ALA A 233 -25.94 25.48 20.58
CA ALA A 233 -27.21 25.91 19.99
C ALA A 233 -27.03 26.21 18.50
N ARG A 234 -27.94 25.68 17.67
CA ARG A 234 -27.97 25.92 16.22
C ARG A 234 -29.38 26.32 15.83
N ASP A 235 -29.59 27.59 15.47
CA ASP A 235 -30.89 28.07 14.98
C ASP A 235 -31.18 27.60 13.54
N THR A 236 -30.13 27.18 12.83
CA THR A 236 -30.20 26.60 11.48
C THR A 236 -29.25 25.42 11.40
N VAL A 237 -29.60 24.41 10.60
CA VAL A 237 -28.65 23.38 10.19
C VAL A 237 -27.73 24.06 9.16
N PRO A 238 -26.42 24.21 9.44
CA PRO A 238 -25.52 24.77 8.44
C PRO A 238 -25.54 23.86 7.21
N ALA A 239 -25.60 24.45 6.02
CA ALA A 239 -25.37 23.72 4.77
C ALA A 239 -23.88 23.30 4.73
N LEU A 240 -23.56 22.20 5.41
CA LEU A 240 -22.28 21.53 5.30
C LEU A 240 -22.39 20.63 4.07
N GLY A 241 -21.65 20.98 3.03
CA GLY A 241 -21.65 20.27 1.76
C GLY A 241 -22.87 20.52 0.86
N LYS A 242 -22.93 19.76 -0.23
CA LYS A 242 -24.10 19.73 -1.12
C LYS A 242 -25.19 18.83 -0.54
N ALA A 243 -26.37 19.38 -0.31
CA ALA A 243 -27.52 18.55 0.03
C ALA A 243 -27.92 17.65 -1.16
N ALA A 244 -28.07 16.35 -0.91
CA ALA A 244 -28.75 15.44 -1.83
C ALA A 244 -30.19 15.22 -1.34
N VAL A 245 -31.16 15.24 -2.26
CA VAL A 245 -32.56 14.92 -1.93
C VAL A 245 -32.65 13.42 -1.69
N VAL A 246 -32.96 13.00 -0.47
CA VAL A 246 -33.25 11.60 -0.16
C VAL A 246 -34.62 11.27 -0.74
N THR A 247 -34.67 10.51 -1.83
CA THR A 247 -35.91 9.98 -2.39
C THR A 247 -36.21 8.63 -1.72
N THR A 248 -37.09 8.63 -0.73
CA THR A 248 -37.61 7.38 -0.20
C THR A 248 -38.60 6.80 -1.21
N SER A 249 -38.19 5.73 -1.91
CA SER A 249 -39.14 4.93 -2.68
C SER A 249 -39.97 4.12 -1.68
N ALA A 250 -41.06 4.71 -1.20
CA ALA A 250 -42.07 3.97 -0.45
C ALA A 250 -42.62 2.87 -1.38
N LYS A 251 -42.25 1.63 -1.12
CA LYS A 251 -42.84 0.46 -1.78
C LYS A 251 -44.29 0.41 -1.30
N ALA A 252 -45.24 0.71 -2.20
CA ALA A 252 -46.66 0.56 -1.89
C ALA A 252 -46.92 -0.90 -1.50
N GLY A 253 -47.27 -1.13 -0.24
CA GLY A 253 -47.70 -2.44 0.24
C GLY A 253 -49.04 -2.80 -0.39
N GLY A 254 -49.13 -4.01 -0.94
CA GLY A 254 -50.38 -4.71 -1.23
C GLY A 254 -50.73 -5.64 -0.09
#